data_AF-A0A2E4M8P6-F1
#
_entry.id   AF-A0A2E4M8P6-F1
#
_cell.length_a   1.000
_cell.length_b   1.000
_cell.length_c   1.000
_cell.angle_alpha   90.00
_cell.angle_beta   90.00
_cell.angle_gamma   90.00
#
_symmetry.space_group_name_H-M   'P 1'
#
loop_
_entity.id
_entity.type
_entity.pdbx_description
1 polymer ?
#
loop_
_entity_poly.entity_id
_entity_poly.type
_entity_poly.pdbx_seq_one_letter_code
_entity_poly.pdbx_strand_id
1 'polypeptide(L)'
;MELKRMLICLAAVASICCTSLFGQDVPIKAIDAKAKRVFGLFIKDAVDLADEYERNGNLERARQIFEAINKLDSNAPGINDKIKALQDSILNSNQQVHDLDTTKGWTQIGIAVGGKSFRVVTAGTYEINLEGQLTVAGLPTGDVKTNGMDNDFPLGALIGLFVDKKGKPGKVFLIGSEARLSPNQDSVFFVKLNLPPAAKVEGEIKVGTSGWLNVPVEK
;
A
#
# COMPACT_ATOMS: atom_id res chain seq x y z
N MET A 1 93.68 6.30 -47.41
CA MET A 1 93.07 7.42 -48.14
C MET A 1 91.60 7.11 -48.24
N GLU A 2 90.82 7.52 -47.25
CA GLU A 2 90.15 8.83 -47.21
C GLU A 2 89.28 9.08 -48.46
N LEU A 3 88.06 9.55 -48.17
CA LEU A 3 87.13 10.18 -49.10
C LEU A 3 86.29 9.29 -50.02
N LYS A 4 85.16 8.81 -49.47
CA LYS A 4 83.84 9.23 -50.00
C LYS A 4 82.77 9.05 -48.92
N ARG A 5 82.74 10.05 -48.04
CA ARG A 5 81.50 10.48 -47.41
C ARG A 5 80.48 10.77 -48.52
N MET A 6 79.21 10.51 -48.22
CA MET A 6 78.05 11.37 -48.49
C MET A 6 76.88 10.58 -49.10
N LEU A 7 75.74 10.65 -48.38
CA LEU A 7 74.38 10.28 -48.80
C LEU A 7 74.14 8.76 -48.93
N ILE A 8 73.30 8.12 -48.10
CA ILE A 8 71.84 8.29 -47.97
C ILE A 8 71.47 7.74 -46.57
N CYS A 9 71.11 8.56 -45.58
CA CYS A 9 69.72 8.93 -45.25
C CYS A 9 68.68 7.80 -45.40
N LEU A 10 68.52 6.95 -44.38
CA LEU A 10 67.24 6.46 -43.82
C LEU A 10 67.50 5.18 -43.01
N ALA A 11 67.88 5.35 -41.75
CA ALA A 11 67.65 4.34 -40.74
C ALA A 11 67.19 5.10 -39.50
N ALA A 12 65.95 5.59 -39.59
CA ALA A 12 65.26 6.20 -38.49
C ALA A 12 65.24 5.21 -37.32
N VAL A 13 66.04 5.53 -36.31
CA VAL A 13 65.83 5.32 -34.88
C VAL A 13 64.48 4.65 -34.57
N ALA A 14 64.43 3.32 -34.68
CA ALA A 14 63.37 2.48 -34.16
C ALA A 14 63.75 1.98 -32.75
N SER A 15 64.11 2.93 -31.89
CA SER A 15 64.42 2.68 -30.49
C SER A 15 64.04 3.93 -29.72
N ILE A 16 63.30 3.75 -28.63
CA ILE A 16 62.71 4.79 -27.77
C ILE A 16 61.30 5.25 -28.22
N CYS A 17 60.28 4.44 -27.93
CA CYS A 17 59.20 4.79 -26.99
C CYS A 17 58.19 3.63 -26.93
N CYS A 18 58.59 2.50 -26.33
CA CYS A 18 57.67 1.46 -25.88
C CYS A 18 57.63 1.55 -24.35
N THR A 19 57.00 2.60 -23.83
CA THR A 19 56.66 2.69 -22.40
C THR A 19 55.36 3.44 -22.24
N SER A 20 54.55 2.91 -21.33
CA SER A 20 53.23 3.34 -20.88
C SER A 20 52.10 3.18 -21.89
N LEU A 21 51.58 1.96 -21.94
CA LEU A 21 50.17 1.68 -21.71
C LEU A 21 50.06 0.20 -21.26
N PHE A 22 50.65 -0.10 -20.10
CA PHE A 22 50.12 -1.21 -19.31
C PHE A 22 48.71 -0.79 -18.91
N GLY A 23 47.72 -1.20 -19.72
CA GLY A 23 46.38 -1.37 -19.20
C GLY A 23 46.51 -2.33 -18.04
N GLN A 24 46.38 -1.82 -16.81
CA GLN A 24 46.19 -2.69 -15.66
C GLN A 24 44.84 -3.36 -15.87
N ASP A 25 44.86 -4.56 -16.45
CA ASP A 25 43.76 -5.50 -16.36
C ASP A 25 43.56 -5.80 -14.88
N VAL A 26 42.76 -4.99 -14.20
CA VAL A 26 42.29 -5.32 -12.86
C VAL A 26 41.58 -6.65 -13.02
N PRO A 27 42.06 -7.74 -12.38
CA PRO A 27 41.48 -9.05 -12.59
C PRO A 27 40.00 -8.97 -12.23
N ILE A 28 39.12 -9.33 -13.15
CA ILE A 28 37.65 -9.17 -13.03
C ILE A 28 37.15 -9.69 -11.67
N LYS A 29 37.75 -10.77 -11.17
CA LYS A 29 37.49 -11.33 -9.83
C LYS A 29 37.69 -10.34 -8.67
N ALA A 30 38.69 -9.47 -8.74
CA ALA A 30 38.93 -8.44 -7.72
C ALA A 30 37.88 -7.31 -7.81
N ILE A 31 37.43 -6.97 -9.02
CA ILE A 31 36.31 -6.05 -9.23
C ILE A 31 35.02 -6.66 -8.67
N ASP A 32 34.75 -7.93 -8.96
CA ASP A 32 33.58 -8.66 -8.45
C ASP A 32 33.58 -8.75 -6.92
N ALA A 33 34.74 -9.03 -6.32
CA ALA A 33 34.88 -9.06 -4.86
C ALA A 33 34.64 -7.67 -4.24
N LYS A 34 35.14 -6.61 -4.88
CA LYS A 34 34.87 -5.23 -4.47
C LYS A 34 33.38 -4.88 -4.61
N ALA A 35 32.75 -5.27 -5.71
CA ALA A 35 31.32 -5.05 -5.96
C ALA A 35 30.47 -5.76 -4.91
N LYS A 36 30.75 -7.04 -4.60
CA LYS A 36 30.06 -7.79 -3.53
C LYS A 36 30.20 -7.12 -2.17
N ARG A 37 31.39 -6.61 -1.83
CA ARG A 37 31.63 -5.91 -0.56
C ARG A 37 30.82 -4.61 -0.48
N VAL A 38 30.86 -3.80 -1.54
CA VAL A 38 30.09 -2.53 -1.60
C VAL A 38 28.60 -2.81 -1.50
N PHE A 39 28.12 -3.81 -2.22
CA PHE A 39 26.72 -4.23 -2.17
C PHE A 39 26.32 -4.71 -0.76
N GLY A 40 27.15 -5.54 -0.12
CA GLY A 40 26.90 -6.00 1.24
C GLY A 40 26.85 -4.86 2.27
N LEU A 41 27.71 -3.85 2.14
CA LEU A 41 27.67 -2.65 2.98
C LEU A 41 26.41 -1.84 2.75
N PHE A 42 26.01 -1.64 1.49
CA PHE A 42 24.78 -0.94 1.15
C PHE A 42 23.54 -1.63 1.75
N ILE A 43 23.45 -2.96 1.64
CA ILE A 43 22.33 -3.72 2.22
C ILE A 43 22.34 -3.61 3.74
N LYS A 44 23.51 -3.70 4.37
CA LYS A 44 23.63 -3.52 5.82
C LYS A 44 23.16 -2.14 6.26
N ASP A 45 23.65 -1.07 5.63
CA ASP A 45 23.27 0.30 5.98
C ASP A 45 21.78 0.56 5.73
N ALA A 46 21.21 -0.05 4.68
CA ALA A 46 19.77 0.02 4.41
C ALA A 46 18.94 -0.71 5.47
N VAL A 47 19.39 -1.87 5.97
CA VAL A 47 18.74 -2.57 7.09
C VAL A 47 18.80 -1.73 8.36
N ASP A 48 19.98 -1.20 8.70
CA ASP A 48 20.17 -0.36 9.88
C ASP A 48 19.25 0.88 9.83
N LEU A 49 19.12 1.51 8.65
CA LEU A 49 18.20 2.62 8.41
C LEU A 49 16.72 2.20 8.54
N ALA A 50 16.34 1.04 8.01
CA ALA A 50 14.97 0.55 8.13
C ALA A 50 14.58 0.30 9.59
N ASP A 51 15.48 -0.30 10.38
CA ASP A 51 15.30 -0.53 11.81
C ASP A 51 15.24 0.79 12.60
N GLU A 52 15.95 1.84 12.18
CA GLU A 52 15.78 3.18 12.75
C GLU A 52 14.38 3.73 12.50
N TYR A 53 13.85 3.63 11.27
CA TYR A 53 12.49 4.08 10.99
C TYR A 53 11.45 3.29 11.79
N GLU A 54 11.62 1.98 11.93
CA GLU A 54 10.73 1.14 12.74
C GLU A 54 10.76 1.55 14.22
N ARG A 55 11.96 1.72 14.80
CA ARG A 55 12.13 2.18 16.19
C ARG A 55 11.52 3.56 16.45
N ASN A 56 11.50 4.42 15.44
CA ASN A 56 10.86 5.74 15.51
C ASN A 56 9.35 5.70 15.18
N GLY A 57 8.74 4.51 15.06
CA GLY A 57 7.31 4.34 14.80
C GLY A 57 6.89 4.60 13.34
N ASN A 58 7.84 4.88 12.44
CA ASN A 58 7.55 5.09 11.02
C ASN A 58 7.59 3.77 10.25
N LEU A 59 6.60 2.93 10.55
CA LEU A 59 6.51 1.56 10.04
C LEU A 59 6.43 1.50 8.51
N GLU A 60 5.79 2.49 7.87
CA GLU A 60 5.71 2.52 6.40
C GLU A 60 7.07 2.78 5.76
N ARG A 61 7.84 3.73 6.29
CA ARG A 61 9.19 4.01 5.74
C ARG A 61 10.11 2.82 5.94
N ALA A 62 10.06 2.18 7.10
CA ALA A 62 10.76 0.92 7.35
C ALA A 62 10.38 -0.14 6.29
N ARG A 63 9.09 -0.36 6.07
CA ARG A 63 8.57 -1.32 5.09
C ARG A 63 9.05 -1.01 3.67
N GLN A 64 9.01 0.27 3.25
CA GLN A 64 9.48 0.70 1.93
C GLN A 64 10.97 0.40 1.70
N ILE A 65 11.80 0.57 2.72
CA ILE A 65 13.24 0.27 2.63
C ILE A 65 13.46 -1.24 2.54
N PHE A 66 12.77 -2.04 3.35
CA PHE A 66 12.83 -3.50 3.24
C PHE A 66 12.32 -4.02 1.88
N GLU A 67 11.27 -3.42 1.31
CA GLU A 67 10.83 -3.73 -0.05
C GLU A 67 11.88 -3.38 -1.11
N ALA A 68 12.62 -2.29 -0.93
CA ALA A 68 13.72 -1.92 -1.82
C ALA A 68 14.89 -2.92 -1.70
N ILE A 69 15.23 -3.35 -0.49
CA ILE A 69 16.22 -4.41 -0.23
C ILE A 69 15.79 -5.70 -0.94
N ASN A 70 14.54 -6.13 -0.78
CA ASN A 70 14.04 -7.37 -1.40
C ASN A 70 14.04 -7.32 -2.94
N LYS A 71 13.90 -6.14 -3.54
CA LYS A 71 14.03 -5.96 -5.00
C LYS A 71 15.46 -6.07 -5.49
N LEU A 72 16.44 -5.71 -4.64
CA LEU A 72 17.86 -5.77 -4.97
C LEU A 72 18.45 -7.16 -4.69
N ASP A 73 18.01 -7.80 -3.60
CA ASP A 73 18.36 -9.16 -3.24
C ASP A 73 17.13 -9.89 -2.68
N SER A 74 16.46 -10.65 -3.55
CA SER A 74 15.27 -11.43 -3.20
C SER A 74 15.55 -12.62 -2.28
N ASN A 75 16.83 -12.99 -2.11
CA ASN A 75 17.26 -14.12 -1.29
C ASN A 75 17.79 -13.68 0.09
N ALA A 76 17.74 -12.38 0.40
CA ALA A 76 18.15 -11.85 1.68
C ALA A 76 17.30 -12.49 2.82
N PRO A 77 17.94 -13.20 3.77
CA PRO A 77 17.23 -13.97 4.78
C PRO A 77 16.43 -13.05 5.72
N GLY A 78 15.18 -13.41 6.00
CA GLY A 78 14.32 -12.70 6.97
C GLY A 78 13.68 -11.40 6.48
N ILE A 79 14.04 -10.87 5.30
CA ILE A 79 13.49 -9.61 4.78
C ILE A 79 11.99 -9.73 4.47
N ASN A 80 11.56 -10.82 3.84
CA ASN A 80 10.13 -11.05 3.54
C ASN A 80 9.29 -11.17 4.82
N ASP A 81 9.80 -11.85 5.84
CA ASP A 81 9.11 -11.97 7.13
C ASP A 81 9.00 -10.61 7.82
N LYS A 82 10.05 -9.78 7.74
CA LYS A 82 10.04 -8.42 8.29
C LYS A 82 9.06 -7.51 7.56
N ILE A 83 8.99 -7.58 6.23
CA ILE A 83 7.99 -6.84 5.43
C ILE A 83 6.57 -7.23 5.87
N LYS A 84 6.31 -8.53 6.04
CA LYS A 84 5.01 -9.03 6.49
C LYS A 84 4.67 -8.56 7.90
N ALA A 85 5.61 -8.67 8.85
CA ALA A 85 5.43 -8.23 10.22
C ALA A 85 5.12 -6.72 10.31
N LEU A 86 5.83 -5.90 9.52
CA LEU A 86 5.57 -4.46 9.43
C LEU A 86 4.19 -4.19 8.80
N GLN A 87 3.81 -4.93 7.76
CA GLN A 87 2.49 -4.79 7.15
C GLN A 87 1.37 -5.12 8.15
N ASP A 88 1.50 -6.20 8.91
CA ASP A 88 0.53 -6.57 9.94
C ASP A 88 0.50 -5.54 11.08
N SER A 89 1.66 -5.00 11.47
CA SER A 89 1.76 -3.93 12.47
C SER A 89 1.07 -2.64 11.98
N ILE A 90 1.24 -2.28 10.71
CA ILE A 90 0.55 -1.13 10.12
C ILE A 90 -0.97 -1.34 10.13
N LEU A 91 -1.44 -2.54 9.80
CA LEU A 91 -2.87 -2.86 9.82
C LEU A 91 -3.48 -2.80 11.21
N ASN A 92 -2.70 -3.10 12.25
CA ASN A 92 -3.14 -3.00 13.64
C ASN A 92 -2.96 -1.58 14.22
N SER A 93 -2.13 -0.75 13.59
CA SER A 93 -1.95 0.66 13.94
C SER A 93 -3.04 1.55 13.34
N ASN A 94 -3.14 2.78 13.83
CA ASN A 94 -4.13 3.79 13.39
C ASN A 94 -5.58 3.35 13.59
N GLN A 95 -5.86 2.70 14.72
CA GLN A 95 -7.22 2.35 15.07
C GLN A 95 -8.05 3.61 15.33
N GLN A 96 -9.16 3.74 14.63
CA GLN A 96 -10.14 4.80 14.82
C GLN A 96 -11.52 4.20 15.00
N VAL A 97 -12.35 4.85 15.79
CA VAL A 97 -13.73 4.42 16.05
C VAL A 97 -14.65 5.55 15.63
N HIS A 98 -15.63 5.21 14.80
CA HIS A 98 -16.63 6.13 14.29
C HIS A 98 -18.00 5.73 14.81
N ASP A 99 -18.75 6.69 15.33
CA ASP A 99 -20.15 6.48 15.65
C ASP A 99 -20.97 6.63 14.36
N LEU A 100 -21.65 5.54 13.98
CA LEU A 100 -22.48 5.53 12.80
C LEU A 100 -23.83 6.15 13.12
N ASP A 101 -24.06 7.35 12.58
CA ASP A 101 -25.39 7.96 12.60
C ASP A 101 -26.31 7.22 11.61
N THR A 102 -27.15 6.34 12.15
CA THR A 102 -28.09 5.50 11.39
C THR A 102 -29.32 6.27 10.88
N THR A 103 -29.52 7.51 11.32
CA THR A 103 -30.57 8.39 10.78
C THR A 103 -30.15 8.98 9.42
N LYS A 104 -28.84 9.00 9.16
CA LYS A 104 -28.27 9.42 7.88
C LYS A 104 -28.15 8.21 6.96
N GLY A 105 -28.28 8.45 5.65
CA GLY A 105 -28.14 7.42 4.63
C GLY A 105 -26.71 6.89 4.55
N TRP A 106 -25.92 7.39 3.59
CA TRP A 106 -24.51 7.02 3.48
C TRP A 106 -23.64 7.91 4.36
N THR A 107 -22.87 7.28 5.25
CA THR A 107 -21.94 7.96 6.15
C THR A 107 -20.51 7.76 5.65
N GLN A 108 -19.78 8.87 5.48
CA GLN A 108 -18.37 8.83 5.12
C GLN A 108 -17.53 8.43 6.34
N ILE A 109 -16.69 7.42 6.17
CA ILE A 109 -15.78 6.95 7.23
C ILE A 109 -14.36 7.47 7.01
N GLY A 110 -13.87 7.46 5.77
CA GLY A 110 -12.51 7.89 5.48
C GLY A 110 -12.14 7.84 4.01
N ILE A 111 -10.89 8.16 3.72
CA ILE A 111 -10.26 8.08 2.41
C ILE A 111 -9.33 6.88 2.40
N ALA A 112 -9.69 5.84 1.65
CA ALA A 112 -8.90 4.64 1.48
C ALA A 112 -7.80 4.85 0.43
N VAL A 113 -6.61 4.34 0.71
CA VAL A 113 -5.45 4.44 -0.19
C VAL A 113 -5.46 3.30 -1.19
N GLY A 114 -5.32 3.63 -2.49
CA GLY A 114 -5.34 2.65 -3.56
C GLY A 114 -4.22 1.61 -3.44
N GLY A 115 -4.56 0.34 -3.67
CA GLY A 115 -3.64 -0.80 -3.61
C GLY A 115 -3.17 -1.16 -2.19
N LYS A 116 -3.72 -0.52 -1.16
CA LYS A 116 -3.38 -0.77 0.24
C LYS A 116 -4.58 -1.31 1.00
N SER A 117 -4.32 -2.23 1.93
CA SER A 117 -5.38 -2.84 2.73
C SER A 117 -5.64 -2.08 4.02
N PHE A 118 -6.88 -2.09 4.48
CA PHE A 118 -7.28 -1.63 5.81
C PHE A 118 -8.32 -2.60 6.39
N ARG A 119 -8.48 -2.59 7.71
CA ARG A 119 -9.45 -3.41 8.43
C ARG A 119 -10.63 -2.56 8.87
N VAL A 120 -11.81 -3.16 8.82
CA VAL A 120 -13.05 -2.62 9.40
C VAL A 120 -13.59 -3.65 10.37
N VAL A 121 -13.91 -3.22 11.58
CA VAL A 121 -14.57 -4.02 12.61
C VAL A 121 -15.79 -3.25 13.06
N THR A 122 -16.93 -3.92 13.17
CA THR A 122 -18.18 -3.28 13.58
C THR A 122 -18.65 -3.90 14.88
N ALA A 123 -19.16 -3.05 15.76
CA ALA A 123 -19.70 -3.46 17.05
C ALA A 123 -20.93 -2.62 17.37
N GLY A 124 -21.87 -3.20 18.10
CA GLY A 124 -23.09 -2.52 18.50
C GLY A 124 -24.32 -3.39 18.31
N THR A 125 -25.41 -2.95 18.91
CA THR A 125 -26.72 -3.56 18.81
C THR A 125 -27.73 -2.45 18.60
N TYR A 126 -28.72 -2.70 17.75
CA TYR A 126 -29.73 -1.72 17.40
C TYR A 126 -31.04 -2.44 17.09
N GLU A 127 -32.13 -1.71 17.23
CA GLU A 127 -33.47 -2.13 16.87
C GLU A 127 -33.89 -1.46 15.57
N ILE A 128 -34.64 -2.20 14.76
CA ILE A 128 -35.21 -1.72 13.50
C ILE A 128 -36.72 -1.66 13.66
N ASN A 129 -37.28 -0.47 13.55
CA ASN A 129 -38.72 -0.23 13.53
C ASN A 129 -39.13 0.14 12.11
N LEU A 130 -39.98 -0.68 11.48
CA LEU A 130 -40.50 -0.41 10.14
C LEU A 130 -41.81 0.36 10.26
N GLU A 131 -41.84 1.60 9.79
CA GLU A 131 -43.05 2.41 9.77
C GLU A 131 -43.72 2.35 8.40
N GLY A 132 -44.95 1.84 8.35
CA GLY A 132 -45.76 1.85 7.13
C GLY A 132 -46.60 0.60 6.96
N GLN A 133 -47.49 0.63 5.97
CA GLN A 133 -48.27 -0.54 5.58
C GLN A 133 -47.45 -1.39 4.61
N LEU A 134 -47.11 -2.60 5.04
CA LEU A 134 -46.58 -3.62 4.15
C LEU A 134 -47.74 -4.30 3.43
N THR A 135 -47.54 -4.60 2.15
CA THR A 135 -48.49 -5.40 1.38
C THR A 135 -48.06 -6.86 1.38
N VAL A 136 -48.89 -7.75 0.83
CA VAL A 136 -48.53 -9.16 0.60
C VAL A 136 -47.29 -9.35 -0.28
N ALA A 137 -46.83 -8.29 -0.98
CA ALA A 137 -45.60 -8.30 -1.75
C ALA A 137 -44.33 -8.14 -0.89
N GLY A 138 -44.46 -7.80 0.40
CA GLY A 138 -43.32 -7.64 1.32
C GLY A 138 -42.66 -6.26 1.26
N LEU A 139 -41.36 -6.20 1.60
CA LEU A 139 -40.56 -4.97 1.62
C LEU A 139 -40.13 -4.56 0.20
N PRO A 140 -40.07 -3.25 -0.11
CA PRO A 140 -39.48 -2.80 -1.35
C PRO A 140 -37.97 -3.11 -1.36
N THR A 141 -37.55 -3.87 -2.36
CA THR A 141 -36.25 -4.53 -2.48
C THR A 141 -35.66 -4.17 -3.86
N GLY A 142 -34.41 -3.67 -3.98
CA GLY A 142 -33.76 -3.48 -5.30
C GLY A 142 -32.50 -2.61 -5.30
N ASP A 143 -32.43 -1.58 -6.15
CA ASP A 143 -31.24 -0.71 -6.17
C ASP A 143 -31.16 0.09 -4.85
N VAL A 144 -30.03 -0.05 -4.16
CA VAL A 144 -29.72 0.65 -2.91
C VAL A 144 -29.92 2.16 -2.99
N LYS A 145 -29.73 2.76 -4.17
CA LYS A 145 -29.93 4.19 -4.42
C LYS A 145 -31.39 4.59 -4.42
N THR A 146 -32.27 3.76 -4.99
CA THR A 146 -33.69 4.08 -5.16
C THR A 146 -34.54 3.51 -4.02
N ASN A 147 -34.22 2.30 -3.58
CA ASN A 147 -35.03 1.49 -2.67
C ASN A 147 -34.42 1.41 -1.28
N GLY A 148 -33.28 2.07 -1.04
CA GLY A 148 -32.57 2.06 0.24
C GLY A 148 -31.88 0.73 0.56
N MET A 149 -32.32 -0.39 -0.02
CA MET A 149 -31.92 -1.73 0.35
C MET A 149 -31.56 -2.57 -0.88
N ASP A 150 -30.42 -3.25 -0.80
CA ASP A 150 -29.99 -4.29 -1.75
C ASP A 150 -30.55 -5.64 -1.34
N ASN A 151 -30.91 -6.46 -2.32
CA ASN A 151 -31.49 -7.78 -2.11
C ASN A 151 -30.41 -8.84 -1.91
N ASP A 152 -29.20 -8.55 -2.36
CA ASP A 152 -28.05 -9.44 -2.24
C ASP A 152 -27.47 -9.46 -0.82
N PHE A 153 -27.92 -8.53 0.05
CA PHE A 153 -27.41 -8.39 1.42
C PHE A 153 -28.53 -8.56 2.47
N PRO A 154 -28.23 -9.10 3.66
CA PRO A 154 -29.23 -9.24 4.73
C PRO A 154 -29.82 -7.89 5.16
N LEU A 155 -31.10 -7.89 5.54
CA LEU A 155 -31.76 -6.73 6.15
C LEU A 155 -31.01 -6.31 7.42
N GLY A 156 -30.74 -5.01 7.53
CA GLY A 156 -30.03 -4.44 8.66
C GLY A 156 -28.51 -4.56 8.57
N ALA A 157 -27.94 -5.44 7.75
CA ALA A 157 -26.49 -5.61 7.73
C ALA A 157 -25.75 -4.33 7.32
N LEU A 158 -24.55 -4.12 7.87
CA LEU A 158 -23.69 -3.02 7.45
C LEU A 158 -23.10 -3.32 6.06
N ILE A 159 -23.34 -2.40 5.14
CA ILE A 159 -22.84 -2.44 3.76
C ILE A 159 -21.94 -1.24 3.50
N GLY A 160 -21.01 -1.42 2.57
CA GLY A 160 -20.04 -0.42 2.18
C GLY A 160 -20.02 -0.16 0.69
N LEU A 161 -19.53 1.01 0.30
CA LEU A 161 -19.12 1.29 -1.06
C LEU A 161 -17.91 2.23 -1.08
N PHE A 162 -17.22 2.24 -2.22
CA PHE A 162 -16.17 3.21 -2.52
C PHE A 162 -16.67 4.22 -3.54
N VAL A 163 -16.38 5.50 -3.32
CA VAL A 163 -16.61 6.57 -4.31
C VAL A 163 -15.26 7.03 -4.83
N ASP A 164 -15.08 7.03 -6.15
CA ASP A 164 -13.83 7.49 -6.75
C ASP A 164 -13.66 9.02 -6.68
N LYS A 165 -12.49 9.53 -7.07
CA LYS A 165 -12.19 10.97 -7.09
C LYS A 165 -13.11 11.79 -8.02
N LYS A 166 -13.81 11.12 -8.96
CA LYS A 166 -14.77 11.75 -9.88
C LYS A 166 -16.20 11.71 -9.33
N GLY A 167 -16.40 11.24 -8.09
CA GLY A 167 -17.71 11.12 -7.47
C GLY A 167 -18.51 9.90 -7.96
N LYS A 168 -17.91 8.96 -8.68
CA LYS A 168 -18.61 7.77 -9.17
C LYS A 168 -18.64 6.69 -8.10
N PRO A 169 -19.84 6.22 -7.69
CA PRO A 169 -19.96 5.13 -6.73
C PRO A 169 -19.60 3.80 -7.41
N GLY A 170 -18.79 3.00 -6.72
CA GLY A 170 -18.48 1.62 -7.06
C GLY A 170 -19.58 0.63 -6.65
N LYS A 171 -19.26 -0.66 -6.76
CA LYS A 171 -20.16 -1.75 -6.33
C LYS A 171 -20.31 -1.74 -4.81
N VAL A 172 -21.53 -1.94 -4.33
CA VAL A 172 -21.83 -2.17 -2.91
C VAL A 172 -21.33 -3.54 -2.48
N PHE A 173 -20.85 -3.67 -1.25
CA PHE A 173 -20.40 -4.92 -0.67
C PHE A 173 -20.83 -5.04 0.80
N LEU A 174 -20.95 -6.29 1.26
CA LEU A 174 -21.21 -6.60 2.65
C LEU A 174 -19.95 -6.34 3.50
N ILE A 175 -20.10 -5.63 4.61
CA ILE A 175 -19.05 -5.48 5.63
C ILE A 175 -19.26 -6.50 6.74
N GLY A 176 -20.49 -6.59 7.26
CA GLY A 176 -20.79 -7.45 8.41
C GLY A 176 -20.06 -7.02 9.68
N SER A 177 -19.63 -7.98 10.50
CA SER A 177 -18.89 -7.75 11.76
C SER A 177 -17.43 -7.37 11.55
N GLU A 178 -16.81 -7.87 10.48
CA GLU A 178 -15.41 -7.62 10.15
C GLU A 178 -15.16 -7.76 8.65
N ALA A 179 -14.37 -6.85 8.09
CA ALA A 179 -13.90 -6.94 6.72
C ALA A 179 -12.44 -6.45 6.59
N ARG A 180 -11.69 -7.09 5.68
CA ARG A 180 -10.41 -6.58 5.18
C ARG A 180 -10.60 -6.08 3.76
N LEU A 181 -10.39 -4.79 3.55
CA LEU A 181 -10.71 -4.10 2.31
C LEU A 181 -9.44 -3.57 1.65
N SER A 182 -9.41 -3.56 0.32
CA SER A 182 -8.26 -3.08 -0.46
C SER A 182 -8.73 -2.52 -1.81
N PRO A 183 -9.10 -1.22 -1.89
CA PRO A 183 -9.56 -0.63 -3.14
C PRO A 183 -8.40 -0.49 -4.14
N ASN A 184 -8.69 -0.59 -5.43
CA ASN A 184 -7.65 -0.50 -6.48
C ASN A 184 -7.09 0.92 -6.68
N GLN A 185 -7.83 1.94 -6.26
CA GLN A 185 -7.49 3.36 -6.40
C GLN A 185 -7.93 4.12 -5.16
N ASP A 186 -7.34 5.30 -4.93
CA ASP A 186 -7.78 6.12 -3.79
C ASP A 186 -9.26 6.47 -3.94
N SER A 187 -10.01 6.28 -2.87
CA SER A 187 -11.46 6.42 -2.89
C SER A 187 -11.98 6.79 -1.51
N VAL A 188 -13.14 7.43 -1.49
CA VAL A 188 -13.85 7.73 -0.24
C VAL A 188 -14.67 6.50 0.15
N PHE A 189 -14.45 6.00 1.35
CA PHE A 189 -15.16 4.85 1.92
C PHE A 189 -16.42 5.31 2.65
N PHE A 190 -17.56 4.81 2.19
CA PHE A 190 -18.87 5.07 2.79
C PHE A 190 -19.46 3.78 3.33
N VAL A 191 -20.23 3.91 4.41
CA VAL A 191 -20.99 2.80 4.99
C VAL A 191 -22.43 3.22 5.26
N LYS A 192 -23.33 2.24 5.29
CA LYS A 192 -24.69 2.40 5.81
C LYS A 192 -25.29 1.05 6.20
N LEU A 193 -26.42 1.07 6.88
CA LEU A 193 -27.23 -0.13 7.08
C LEU A 193 -28.05 -0.44 5.83
N ASN A 194 -28.16 -1.73 5.51
CA ASN A 194 -28.98 -2.22 4.42
C ASN A 194 -30.46 -2.24 4.84
N LEU A 195 -31.13 -1.10 4.71
CA LEU A 195 -32.48 -0.88 5.22
C LEU A 195 -33.35 -0.14 4.19
N PRO A 196 -34.65 -0.46 4.11
CA PRO A 196 -35.57 0.31 3.30
C PRO A 196 -35.77 1.73 3.87
N PRO A 197 -36.17 2.73 3.06
CA PRO A 197 -36.33 4.12 3.51
C PRO A 197 -37.33 4.31 4.64
N ALA A 198 -38.26 3.38 4.81
CA ALA A 198 -39.29 3.38 5.85
C ALA A 198 -38.79 2.88 7.22
N ALA A 199 -37.54 2.41 7.31
CA ALA A 199 -36.96 1.92 8.55
C ALA A 199 -36.46 3.07 9.43
N LYS A 200 -36.83 3.02 10.71
CA LYS A 200 -36.20 3.77 11.79
C LYS A 200 -35.28 2.85 12.57
N VAL A 201 -34.16 3.40 13.00
CA VAL A 201 -33.13 2.67 13.74
C VAL A 201 -32.88 3.35 15.06
N GLU A 202 -32.93 2.57 16.15
CA GLU A 202 -32.57 3.01 17.49
C GLU A 202 -31.44 2.16 18.03
N GLY A 203 -30.42 2.78 18.60
CA GLY A 203 -29.23 2.10 19.10
C GLY A 203 -27.93 2.76 18.64
N GLU A 204 -26.82 2.13 18.98
CA GLU A 204 -25.48 2.64 18.69
C GLU A 204 -24.68 1.60 17.93
N ILE A 205 -24.08 2.02 16.81
CA ILE A 205 -23.21 1.19 16.00
C ILE A 205 -21.88 1.91 15.88
N LYS A 206 -20.83 1.23 16.31
CA LYS A 206 -19.45 1.70 16.22
C LYS A 206 -18.75 0.99 15.08
N VAL A 207 -18.14 1.78 14.20
CA VAL A 207 -17.31 1.29 13.10
C VAL A 207 -15.86 1.57 13.47
N GLY A 208 -15.14 0.54 13.86
CA GLY A 208 -13.70 0.56 14.03
C GLY A 208 -12.99 0.41 12.69
N THR A 209 -12.00 1.25 12.41
CA THR A 209 -11.12 1.12 11.24
C THR A 209 -9.67 1.12 11.67
N SER A 210 -8.80 0.44 10.91
CA SER A 210 -7.35 0.44 11.16
C SER A 210 -6.56 0.17 9.87
N GLY A 211 -5.28 0.57 9.83
CA GLY A 211 -4.45 0.45 8.63
C GLY A 211 -4.55 1.64 7.68
N TRP A 212 -4.63 1.37 6.37
CA TRP A 212 -4.49 2.37 5.30
C TRP A 212 -5.79 3.14 4.98
N LEU A 213 -6.34 3.79 6.00
CA LEU A 213 -7.51 4.66 5.88
C LEU A 213 -7.22 6.01 6.52
N ASN A 214 -7.25 7.07 5.72
CA ASN A 214 -7.10 8.44 6.20
C ASN A 214 -8.47 8.97 6.60
N VAL A 215 -8.68 9.20 7.88
CA VAL A 215 -9.94 9.75 8.37
C VAL A 215 -9.92 11.28 8.23
N PRO A 216 -10.98 11.90 7.71
CA PRO A 216 -11.08 13.35 7.68
C PRO A 216 -10.98 13.91 9.11
N VAL A 217 -10.09 14.88 9.31
CA VAL A 217 -9.99 15.61 10.57
C VAL A 217 -11.29 16.38 10.76
N GLU A 218 -12.05 16.08 11.81
CA GLU A 218 -13.19 16.91 12.21
C GLU A 218 -12.69 18.35 12.40
N LYS A 219 -13.28 19.29 11.64
CA LYS A 219 -13.02 20.71 11.77
C LYS A 219 -14.00 21.34 12.73
#